data_AF-A0A6A5FN80-F1
#
_entry.id   AF-A0A6A5FN80-F1
#
_cell.length_a   1.000
_cell.length_b   1.000
_cell.length_c   1.000
_cell.angle_alpha   90.00
_cell.angle_beta   90.00
_cell.angle_gamma   90.00
#
_symmetry.space_group_name_H-M   'P 1'
#
loop_
_entity.id
_entity.type
_entity.pdbx_description
1 polymer ?
#
loop_
_entity_poly.entity_id
_entity_poly.type
_entity_poly.pdbx_seq_one_letter_code
_entity_poly.pdbx_strand_id
1 'polypeptide(L)' 'MLPSTPCLIIQGDLMKPKTWMLSTEGQVVMGPDDRFINGIAAVFASYYNFNLQYPEDGSCTLEFIQRY' A
#
# COMPACT_ATOMS: atom_id res chain seq x y z
N MET A 1 6.14 -14.92 0.25
CA MET A 1 4.84 -14.80 -0.45
C MET A 1 4.36 -13.37 -0.28
N LEU A 2 3.74 -12.79 -1.31
CA LEU A 2 3.14 -11.46 -1.21
C LEU A 2 1.81 -11.54 -0.47
N PRO A 3 1.43 -10.49 0.29
CA PRO A 3 0.15 -10.47 0.99
C PRO A 3 -1.02 -10.37 -0.01
N SER A 4 -2.19 -10.83 0.44
CA SER A 4 -3.45 -10.66 -0.30
C SER A 4 -3.96 -9.22 -0.25
N THR A 5 -3.67 -8.49 0.83
CA THR A 5 -4.06 -7.08 0.97
C THR A 5 -3.06 -6.14 0.28
N PRO A 6 -3.48 -4.92 -0.07
CA PRO A 6 -2.59 -3.91 -0.63
C PRO A 6 -1.36 -3.69 0.25
N CYS A 7 -0.17 -3.86 -0.32
CA CYS A 7 1.09 -3.76 0.39
C CYS A 7 2.14 -3.03 -0.45
N LEU A 8 2.75 -2.02 0.16
CA LEU A 8 3.84 -1.26 -0.45
C LEU A 8 5.16 -2.01 -0.27
N ILE A 9 5.77 -2.38 -1.39
CA ILE A 9 7.09 -3.00 -1.43
C ILE A 9 8.10 -1.89 -1.68
N ILE A 10 8.99 -1.67 -0.72
CA ILE A 10 10.07 -0.71 -0.83
C ILE A 10 11.33 -1.42 -1.33
N GLN A 11 11.86 -0.95 -2.45
CA GLN A 11 13.12 -1.40 -3.00
C GLN A 11 14.20 -0.35 -2.77
N GLY A 12 15.29 -0.76 -2.16
CA GLY A 12 16.42 0.10 -1.87
C GLY A 12 17.16 -0.32 -0.61
N ASP A 13 18.09 0.52 -0.20
CA ASP A 13 18.73 0.36 1.10
C ASP A 13 17.80 0.92 2.19
N LEU A 14 17.93 0.44 3.43
CA LEU A 14 17.04 0.79 4.54
C LEU A 14 16.93 2.32 4.73
N MET A 15 18.02 3.04 4.43
CA MET A 15 18.13 4.49 4.56
C MET A 15 17.98 5.25 3.23
N LYS A 16 17.90 4.52 2.11
CA LYS A 16 17.81 5.08 0.74
C LYS A 16 16.87 4.22 -0.11
N PRO A 17 15.56 4.29 0.14
CA PRO A 17 14.58 3.70 -0.75
C PRO A 17 14.75 4.34 -2.13
N LYS A 18 14.84 3.50 -3.17
CA LYS A 18 15.02 3.95 -4.57
C LYS A 18 13.71 3.94 -5.32
N THR A 19 12.94 2.89 -5.14
CA THR A 19 11.68 2.67 -5.85
C THR A 19 10.69 1.97 -4.95
N TRP A 20 9.41 2.10 -5.29
CA TRP A 20 8.32 1.39 -4.67
C TRP A 20 7.51 0.62 -5.71
N MET A 21 6.88 -0.46 -5.27
CA MET A 21 5.88 -1.21 -6.02
C MET A 21 4.67 -1.49 -5.12
N LEU A 22 3.50 -1.65 -5.72
CA LEU A 22 2.29 -2.06 -4.99
C LEU A 22 1.97 -3.52 -5.31
N SER A 23 1.71 -4.31 -4.28
CA SER A 23 1.14 -5.65 -4.42
C SER A 23 -0.26 -5.73 -3.84
N THR A 24 -1.12 -6.54 -4.44
CA THR A 24 -2.46 -6.92 -3.95
C THR A 24 -2.79 -8.29 -4.53
N GLU A 25 -3.59 -9.10 -3.82
CA GLU A 25 -3.96 -10.45 -4.24
C GLU A 25 -2.75 -11.34 -4.59
N GLY A 26 -1.64 -11.16 -3.87
CA GLY A 26 -0.40 -11.91 -4.09
C GLY A 26 0.36 -11.53 -5.37
N GLN A 27 -0.05 -10.47 -6.08
CA GLN A 27 0.57 -10.03 -7.34
C GLN A 27 1.05 -8.59 -7.27
N VAL A 28 2.11 -8.25 -8.01
CA VAL A 28 2.56 -6.87 -8.19
C VAL A 28 1.70 -6.22 -9.27
N VAL A 29 1.02 -5.14 -8.93
CA VAL A 29 0.05 -4.46 -9.81
C VAL A 29 0.49 -3.05 -10.21
N MET A 30 1.52 -2.49 -9.55
CA MET A 30 2.01 -1.13 -9.83
C MET A 30 3.50 -0.99 -9.54
N GLY A 31 4.14 -0.03 -10.23
CA GLY A 31 5.57 0.29 -10.11
C GLY A 31 6.44 -0.49 -11.08
N PRO A 32 7.78 -0.34 -10.99
CA PRO A 32 8.50 0.51 -10.04
C PRO A 32 8.36 2.02 -10.33
N ASP A 33 8.24 2.84 -9.28
CA ASP A 33 8.24 4.32 -9.34
C ASP A 33 9.11 4.87 -8.19
N ASP A 34 9.76 6.02 -8.38
CA ASP A 34 10.72 6.62 -7.43
C ASP A 34 10.10 7.66 -6.48
N ARG A 35 8.89 8.12 -6.76
CA ARG A 35 8.14 9.09 -5.93
C ARG A 35 7.41 8.37 -4.83
N PHE A 36 8.08 8.17 -3.70
CA PHE A 36 7.56 7.47 -2.53
C PHE A 36 6.14 7.93 -2.10
N ILE A 37 5.85 9.23 -2.17
CA ILE A 37 4.53 9.77 -1.82
C ILE A 37 3.39 9.19 -2.68
N ASN A 38 3.66 8.88 -3.95
CA ASN A 38 2.69 8.23 -4.83
C ASN A 38 2.43 6.79 -4.40
N GLY A 39 3.42 6.10 -3.85
CA GLY A 39 3.28 4.75 -3.33
C GLY A 39 2.33 4.69 -2.14
N ILE A 40 2.49 5.63 -1.21
CA ILE A 40 1.57 5.79 -0.06
C ILE A 40 0.14 6.11 -0.55
N ALA A 41 0.00 7.06 -1.49
CA ALA A 41 -1.29 7.38 -2.07
C ALA A 41 -1.93 6.17 -2.78
N ALA A 42 -1.14 5.36 -3.49
CA ALA A 42 -1.61 4.16 -4.19
C ALA A 42 -2.13 3.08 -3.21
N VAL A 43 -1.48 2.88 -2.07
CA VAL A 43 -1.96 1.98 -1.01
C VAL A 43 -3.33 2.44 -0.50
N PHE A 44 -3.46 3.70 -0.09
CA PHE A 44 -4.73 4.23 0.44
C PHE A 44 -5.85 4.22 -0.62
N ALA A 45 -5.51 4.59 -1.86
CA ALA A 45 -6.45 4.51 -2.97
C ALA A 45 -6.92 3.08 -3.23
N SER A 46 -6.07 2.07 -3.01
CA SER A 46 -6.46 0.66 -3.16
C SER A 46 -7.46 0.23 -2.10
N TYR A 47 -7.19 0.54 -0.82
CA TYR A 47 -8.16 0.26 0.26
C TYR A 47 -9.50 0.96 0.02
N TYR A 48 -9.47 2.22 -0.42
CA TYR A 48 -10.68 2.99 -0.70
C TYR A 48 -11.45 2.46 -1.92
N ASN A 49 -10.80 2.31 -3.08
CA ASN A 49 -11.47 1.95 -4.33
C ASN A 49 -11.95 0.50 -4.35
N PHE A 50 -11.22 -0.41 -3.72
CA PHE A 50 -11.59 -1.82 -3.64
C PHE A 50 -12.48 -2.12 -2.42
N ASN A 51 -12.82 -1.11 -1.62
CA ASN A 51 -13.63 -1.23 -0.42
C ASN A 51 -13.11 -2.34 0.53
N LEU A 52 -11.79 -2.36 0.74
CA LEU A 52 -11.14 -3.37 1.57
C LEU A 52 -11.11 -2.91 3.02
N GLN A 53 -11.28 -3.87 3.93
CA GLN A 53 -11.06 -3.63 5.35
C GLN A 53 -9.55 -3.44 5.61
N TYR A 54 -9.19 -2.37 6.31
CA TYR A 54 -7.83 -2.19 6.79
C TYR A 54 -7.41 -3.33 7.74
N PRO A 55 -6.11 -3.68 7.79
CA PRO A 55 -5.61 -4.67 8.75
C PRO A 55 -5.97 -4.26 10.18
N GLU A 56 -6.30 -5.24 11.03
CA GLU A 56 -6.77 -5.01 12.40
C GLU A 56 -5.82 -4.10 13.19
N ASP A 57 -4.51 -4.37 13.11
CA ASP A 57 -3.46 -3.59 13.77
C ASP A 57 -3.35 -2.13 13.28
N GLY A 58 -3.82 -1.84 12.06
CA GLY A 58 -3.83 -0.50 11.46
C GLY A 58 -5.18 0.21 11.54
N SER A 59 -6.22 -0.47 12.04
CA SER A 59 -7.60 0.06 12.11
C SER A 59 -7.83 1.03 13.28
N CYS A 60 -6.87 1.16 14.19
CA CYS A 60 -6.96 1.99 15.39
C CYS A 60 -6.66 3.48 15.16
N THR A 61 -6.18 3.89 13.98
CA THR A 61 -5.96 5.31 13.65
C THR A 61 -7.19 5.92 12.98
N LEU A 62 -7.69 7.03 13.54
CA LEU A 62 -8.87 7.78 13.09
C LEU A 62 -8.75 8.42 11.69
N GLU A 63 -7.71 8.10 10.92
CA GLU A 63 -7.36 8.82 9.69
C GLU A 63 -8.18 8.40 8.46
N PHE A 64 -9.05 7.39 8.56
CA PHE A 64 -9.71 6.83 7.38
C PHE A 64 -11.19 6.53 7.62
N ILE A 65 -12.05 7.39 7.08
CA ILE A 65 -13.48 7.14 6.91
C ILE A 65 -13.63 6.09 5.79
N GLN A 66 -13.66 4.81 6.15
CA GLN A 66 -14.15 3.77 5.26
C GLN A 66 -15.67 4.00 5.09
N ARG A 67 -16.18 4.02 3.85
CA ARG A 67 -17.62 4.12 3.63
C ARG A 67 -18.25 2.83 4.16
N TYR A 68 -19.11 2.95 5.17
CA TYR A 68 -20.02 1.88 5.60
C TYR A 68 -20.90 1.44 4.43
#